data_AF-A0A091SQ26-F1
#
_entry.id   AF-A0A091SQ26-F1
#
_cell.length_a   1.000
_cell.length_b   1.000
_cell.length_c   1.000
_cell.angle_alpha   90.00
_cell.angle_beta   90.00
_cell.angle_gamma   90.00
#
_symmetry.space_group_name_H-M   'P 1'
#
loop_
_entity.id
_entity.type
_entity.pdbx_description
1 polymer ?
#
loop_
_entity_poly.entity_id
_entity_poly.type
_entity_poly.pdbx_seq_one_letter_code
_entity_poly.pdbx_strand_id
1 'polypeptide(L)'
;QIQHPTASLIAKVATAQDDITGDGTTSNVLIIGELLKQADLYISEGLHPRIVAEGFEIAKEKALEVLEQVKVTKEMDRETLMDVARTSLRTKVHTELADILTEAVVDSVLTVRKPDEPIDLHMVEIMEMKHKSETDTTGLVLDHGARHPDMKKRVEDAYLLTCNVSLEYEKTAKLYVFPLRLTLACGGTAMNSVEDLTPDCLGHAGLVYEYTLGEEKYTFIEKCDNPRSVTLLIRGPNKHTLTQIKDAVRDGLRAVKNAIEDGCVVPGAGALEVAVANALIKHKPNVKGRAQLGVQAFADALLIIPKVLAQNSGYDPQETLVKVQTEHAESGQLTGVDLNTGEPMVAAAAGIWDNYNVKKQLLHSCTVIASNILLVDEIMRAGMSSLKG
;
A
#
# COMPACT_ATOMS: atom_id res chain seq x y z
N GLN A 1 10.36 -18.04 -10.87
CA GLN A 1 9.23 -18.91 -10.48
C GLN A 1 9.62 -19.62 -9.19
N ILE A 2 8.82 -19.52 -8.13
CA ILE A 2 9.13 -20.11 -6.82
C ILE A 2 9.01 -21.64 -6.91
N GLN A 3 10.08 -22.37 -6.55
CA GLN A 3 10.11 -23.84 -6.67
C GLN A 3 9.50 -24.56 -5.46
N HIS A 4 9.60 -23.98 -4.26
CA HIS A 4 9.13 -24.62 -3.02
C HIS A 4 7.60 -24.46 -2.88
N PRO A 5 6.82 -25.55 -2.72
CA PRO A 5 5.36 -25.48 -2.63
C PRO A 5 4.85 -24.57 -1.49
N THR A 6 5.43 -24.71 -0.29
CA THR A 6 5.09 -23.85 0.87
C THR A 6 5.38 -22.37 0.60
N ALA A 7 6.53 -22.05 -0.01
CA ALA A 7 6.85 -20.66 -0.37
C ALA A 7 5.88 -20.13 -1.44
N SER A 8 5.40 -20.99 -2.36
CA SER A 8 4.37 -20.62 -3.33
C SER A 8 3.02 -20.33 -2.65
N LEU A 9 2.63 -21.11 -1.64
CA LEU A 9 1.43 -20.85 -0.84
C LEU A 9 1.54 -19.52 -0.08
N ILE A 10 2.67 -19.28 0.60
CA ILE A 10 2.92 -18.03 1.33
C ILE A 10 2.94 -16.83 0.36
N ALA A 11 3.55 -16.99 -0.83
CA ALA A 11 3.57 -15.93 -1.83
C ALA A 11 2.16 -15.54 -2.31
N LYS A 12 1.26 -16.52 -2.51
CA LYS A 12 -0.14 -16.24 -2.88
C LYS A 12 -0.88 -15.42 -1.80
N VAL A 13 -0.54 -15.64 -0.54
CA VAL A 13 -1.13 -14.91 0.60
C VAL A 13 -0.60 -13.48 0.64
N ALA A 14 0.70 -13.29 0.41
CA ALA A 14 1.27 -11.97 0.25
C ALA A 14 0.64 -11.22 -0.93
N THR A 15 0.38 -11.90 -2.06
CA THR A 15 -0.36 -11.28 -3.19
C THR A 15 -1.77 -10.90 -2.80
N ALA A 16 -2.51 -11.76 -2.09
CA ALA A 16 -3.86 -11.43 -1.63
C ALA A 16 -3.86 -10.24 -0.64
N GLN A 17 -2.84 -10.12 0.21
CA GLN A 17 -2.65 -8.96 1.08
C GLN A 17 -2.39 -7.68 0.27
N ASP A 18 -1.55 -7.76 -0.77
CA ASP A 18 -1.25 -6.64 -1.66
C ASP A 18 -2.49 -6.15 -2.43
N ASP A 19 -3.29 -7.09 -2.94
CA ASP A 19 -4.49 -6.79 -3.70
C ASP A 19 -5.55 -6.06 -2.87
N ILE A 20 -5.68 -6.43 -1.59
CA ILE A 20 -6.70 -5.87 -0.69
C ILE A 20 -6.21 -4.57 -0.04
N THR A 21 -4.99 -4.57 0.49
CA THR A 21 -4.51 -3.50 1.38
C THR A 21 -3.36 -2.69 0.81
N GLY A 22 -2.56 -3.27 -0.10
CA GLY A 22 -1.38 -2.64 -0.70
C GLY A 22 -0.16 -2.49 0.20
N ASP A 23 -0.25 -2.93 1.46
CA ASP A 23 0.87 -2.86 2.40
C ASP A 23 0.87 -4.05 3.38
N GLY A 24 1.97 -4.23 4.10
CA GLY A 24 2.11 -5.30 5.09
C GLY A 24 2.39 -6.69 4.49
N THR A 25 2.71 -6.78 3.20
CA THR A 25 3.04 -8.05 2.52
C THR A 25 4.25 -8.72 3.16
N THR A 26 5.32 -7.97 3.43
CA THR A 26 6.53 -8.43 4.12
C THR A 26 6.21 -8.88 5.55
N SER A 27 5.46 -8.07 6.28
CA SER A 27 5.07 -8.35 7.67
C SER A 27 4.25 -9.64 7.77
N ASN A 28 3.37 -9.90 6.80
CA ASN A 28 2.58 -11.13 6.72
C ASN A 28 3.49 -12.37 6.60
N VAL A 29 4.50 -12.32 5.73
CA VAL A 29 5.48 -13.42 5.55
C VAL A 29 6.31 -13.65 6.82
N LEU A 30 6.77 -12.58 7.47
CA LEU A 30 7.56 -12.67 8.71
C LEU A 30 6.75 -13.31 9.84
N ILE A 31 5.49 -12.90 10.01
CA ILE A 31 4.63 -13.43 11.08
C ILE A 31 4.27 -14.89 10.80
N ILE A 32 3.95 -15.28 9.55
CA ILE A 32 3.71 -16.70 9.22
C ILE A 32 4.96 -17.53 9.53
N GLY A 33 6.14 -17.06 9.14
CA GLY A 33 7.41 -17.76 9.40
C GLY A 33 7.67 -17.95 10.89
N GLU A 34 7.50 -16.89 11.69
CA GLU A 34 7.73 -16.98 13.14
C GLU A 34 6.61 -17.78 13.84
N LEU A 35 5.36 -17.70 13.42
CA LEU A 35 4.26 -18.52 13.95
C LEU A 35 4.56 -20.02 13.78
N LEU A 36 5.00 -20.43 12.59
CA LEU A 36 5.36 -21.82 12.31
C LEU A 36 6.57 -22.26 13.15
N LYS A 37 7.56 -21.38 13.32
CA LYS A 37 8.73 -21.64 14.16
C LYS A 37 8.35 -21.81 15.64
N GLN A 38 7.46 -20.97 16.18
CA GLN A 38 6.97 -21.10 17.55
C GLN A 38 6.09 -22.36 17.73
N ALA A 39 5.30 -22.72 16.72
CA ALA A 39 4.52 -23.96 16.73
C ALA A 39 5.43 -25.20 16.74
N ASP A 40 6.49 -25.21 15.95
CA ASP A 40 7.43 -26.33 15.83
C ASP A 40 8.10 -26.67 17.17
N LEU A 41 8.41 -25.67 18.00
CA LEU A 41 8.92 -25.89 19.35
C LEU A 41 8.00 -26.80 20.17
N TYR A 42 6.69 -26.51 20.21
CA TYR A 42 5.74 -27.32 20.96
C TYR A 42 5.42 -28.67 20.29
N ILE A 43 5.43 -28.72 18.96
CA ILE A 43 5.23 -29.99 18.23
C ILE A 43 6.40 -30.94 18.49
N SER A 44 7.64 -30.42 18.54
CA SER A 44 8.84 -31.19 18.87
C SER A 44 8.82 -31.75 20.29
N GLU A 45 8.14 -31.07 21.22
CA GLU A 45 7.88 -31.54 22.58
C GLU A 45 6.72 -32.56 22.68
N GLY A 46 6.10 -32.91 21.55
CA GLY A 46 5.04 -33.92 21.46
C GLY A 46 3.61 -33.38 21.50
N LEU A 47 3.41 -32.07 21.30
CA LEU A 47 2.08 -31.49 21.19
C LEU A 47 1.48 -31.75 19.79
N HIS A 48 0.23 -32.21 19.74
CA HIS A 48 -0.44 -32.45 18.47
C HIS A 48 -0.68 -31.12 17.72
N PRO A 49 -0.34 -30.98 16.42
CA PRO A 49 -0.45 -29.73 15.65
C PRO A 49 -1.84 -29.07 15.72
N ARG A 50 -2.90 -29.88 15.70
CA ARG A 50 -4.29 -29.43 15.88
C ARG A 50 -4.54 -28.62 17.16
N ILE A 51 -3.86 -28.94 18.27
CA ILE A 51 -4.01 -28.20 19.54
C ILE A 51 -3.34 -26.82 19.43
N VAL A 52 -2.21 -26.73 18.71
CA VAL A 52 -1.55 -25.45 18.43
C VAL A 52 -2.43 -24.58 17.54
N ALA A 53 -2.99 -25.15 16.48
CA ALA A 53 -3.92 -24.46 15.59
C ALA A 53 -5.17 -23.96 16.32
N GLU A 54 -5.73 -24.75 17.25
CA GLU A 54 -6.84 -24.30 18.12
C GLU A 54 -6.42 -23.11 19.01
N GLY A 55 -5.22 -23.16 19.59
CA GLY A 55 -4.68 -22.04 20.37
C GLY A 55 -4.44 -20.78 19.52
N PHE A 56 -4.03 -20.93 18.25
CA PHE A 56 -3.89 -19.81 17.32
C PHE A 56 -5.22 -19.15 17.01
N GLU A 57 -6.30 -19.91 16.85
CA GLU A 57 -7.62 -19.33 16.60
C GLU A 57 -8.15 -18.53 17.79
N ILE A 58 -7.98 -19.06 19.01
CA ILE A 58 -8.34 -18.34 20.25
C ILE A 58 -7.51 -17.06 20.37
N ALA A 59 -6.21 -17.13 20.07
CA ALA A 59 -5.32 -15.97 20.11
C ALA A 59 -5.70 -14.92 19.05
N LYS A 60 -6.06 -15.34 17.84
CA LYS A 60 -6.50 -14.45 16.76
C LYS A 60 -7.75 -13.67 17.14
N GLU A 61 -8.77 -14.35 17.67
CA GLU A 61 -10.00 -13.67 18.13
C GLU A 61 -9.67 -12.62 19.20
N LYS A 62 -8.86 -12.99 20.20
CA LYS A 62 -8.44 -12.06 21.23
C LYS A 62 -7.58 -10.91 20.69
N ALA A 63 -6.70 -11.17 19.72
CA ALA A 63 -5.89 -10.15 19.07
C ALA A 63 -6.74 -9.15 18.28
N LEU A 64 -7.78 -9.63 17.59
CA LEU A 64 -8.74 -8.77 16.89
C LEU A 64 -9.59 -7.93 17.86
N GLU A 65 -9.97 -8.48 19.01
CA GLU A 65 -10.62 -7.69 20.07
C GLU A 65 -9.71 -6.57 20.60
N VAL A 66 -8.42 -6.87 20.84
CA VAL A 66 -7.44 -5.87 21.29
C VAL A 66 -7.23 -4.82 20.22
N LEU A 67 -7.13 -5.21 18.94
CA LEU A 67 -7.03 -4.29 17.81
C LEU A 67 -8.21 -3.30 17.78
N GLU A 68 -9.43 -3.79 18.04
CA GLU A 68 -10.63 -2.95 18.10
C GLU A 68 -10.64 -1.97 19.29
N GLN A 69 -9.98 -2.32 20.40
CA GLN A 69 -9.83 -1.44 21.57
C GLN A 69 -8.70 -0.42 21.41
N VAL A 70 -7.65 -0.79 20.68
CA VAL A 70 -6.42 0.00 20.52
C VAL A 70 -6.52 1.01 19.37
N LYS A 71 -7.44 0.80 18.41
CA LYS A 71 -7.61 1.72 17.29
C LYS A 71 -7.97 3.13 17.76
N VAL A 72 -7.35 4.11 17.12
CA VAL A 72 -7.60 5.52 17.38
C VAL A 72 -8.56 6.00 16.31
N THR A 73 -9.81 6.26 16.70
CA THR A 73 -10.77 6.97 15.84
C THR A 73 -10.38 8.44 15.84
N LYS A 74 -9.96 8.94 14.68
CA LYS A 74 -9.56 10.33 14.49
C LYS A 74 -10.27 10.87 13.25
N GLU A 75 -10.61 12.15 13.24
CA GLU A 75 -10.97 12.80 11.98
C GLU A 75 -9.75 12.77 11.06
N MET A 76 -9.95 12.32 9.83
CA MET A 76 -8.89 12.23 8.82
C MET A 76 -8.59 13.63 8.27
N ASP A 77 -7.99 14.46 9.13
CA ASP A 77 -7.43 15.75 8.78
C ASP A 77 -6.22 15.59 7.86
N ARG A 78 -5.86 16.67 7.15
CA ARG A 78 -4.74 16.64 6.20
C ARG A 78 -3.43 16.25 6.90
N GLU A 79 -3.25 16.65 8.15
CA GLU A 79 -2.04 16.34 8.93
C GLU A 79 -1.91 14.85 9.23
N THR A 80 -2.97 14.16 9.66
CA THR A 80 -2.95 12.71 9.88
C THR A 80 -2.73 11.95 8.57
N LEU A 81 -3.34 12.41 7.47
CA LEU A 81 -3.13 11.80 6.16
C LEU A 81 -1.68 11.97 5.67
N MET A 82 -1.06 13.11 5.98
CA MET A 82 0.38 13.32 5.73
C MET A 82 1.23 12.35 6.54
N ASP A 83 0.90 12.15 7.82
CA ASP A 83 1.63 11.22 8.68
C ASP A 83 1.50 9.76 8.21
N VAL A 84 0.31 9.33 7.79
CA VAL A 84 0.06 8.00 7.21
C VAL A 84 0.83 7.82 5.89
N ALA A 85 0.72 8.78 4.97
CA ALA A 85 1.45 8.76 3.70
C ALA A 85 2.96 8.69 3.92
N ARG A 86 3.47 9.53 4.83
CA ARG A 86 4.89 9.59 5.18
C ARG A 86 5.37 8.27 5.77
N THR A 87 4.58 7.66 6.65
CA THR A 87 4.90 6.35 7.26
C THR A 87 5.04 5.28 6.18
N SER A 88 4.07 5.18 5.27
CA SER A 88 4.12 4.20 4.17
C SER A 88 5.29 4.46 3.21
N LEU A 89 5.50 5.72 2.79
CA LEU A 89 6.56 6.08 1.84
C LEU A 89 7.97 5.87 2.40
N ARG A 90 8.20 6.15 3.69
CA ARG A 90 9.51 5.97 4.35
C ARG A 90 9.99 4.51 4.38
N THR A 91 9.10 3.55 4.22
CA THR A 91 9.48 2.13 4.06
C THR A 91 9.99 1.81 2.64
N LYS A 92 9.48 2.56 1.65
CA LYS A 92 9.73 2.52 0.19
C LYS A 92 11.04 3.17 -0.27
N VAL A 93 11.21 4.42 0.17
CA VAL A 93 12.14 5.38 -0.40
C VAL A 93 12.89 6.13 0.69
N HIS A 94 13.95 6.86 0.31
CA HIS A 94 14.69 7.72 1.23
C HIS A 94 13.78 8.78 1.87
N THR A 95 14.09 9.15 3.11
CA THR A 95 13.26 10.04 3.94
C THR A 95 12.99 11.40 3.29
N GLU A 96 14.01 12.03 2.70
CA GLU A 96 13.86 13.33 2.02
C GLU A 96 12.88 13.25 0.85
N LEU A 97 12.98 12.19 0.04
CA LEU A 97 12.08 11.95 -1.08
C LEU A 97 10.67 11.59 -0.61
N ALA A 98 10.55 10.82 0.48
CA ALA A 98 9.26 10.51 1.08
C ALA A 98 8.51 11.78 1.51
N ASP A 99 9.21 12.76 2.09
CA ASP A 99 8.59 14.01 2.56
C ASP A 99 8.06 14.84 1.38
N ILE A 100 8.76 14.88 0.23
CA ILE A 100 8.28 15.54 -1.00
C ILE A 100 7.04 14.82 -1.56
N LEU A 101 7.12 13.49 -1.72
CA LEU A 101 6.05 12.69 -2.28
C LEU A 101 4.79 12.66 -1.38
N THR A 102 4.97 12.84 -0.07
CA THR A 102 3.87 12.85 0.90
C THR A 102 2.84 13.92 0.56
N GLU A 103 3.27 15.14 0.25
CA GLU A 103 2.36 16.23 -0.08
C GLU A 103 1.56 15.90 -1.35
N ALA A 104 2.26 15.46 -2.40
CA ALA A 104 1.66 15.12 -3.69
C ALA A 104 0.66 13.95 -3.59
N VAL A 105 0.98 12.92 -2.81
CA VAL A 105 0.11 11.76 -2.57
C VAL A 105 -1.18 12.18 -1.87
N VAL A 106 -1.07 12.96 -0.78
CA VAL A 106 -2.25 13.40 -0.01
C VAL A 106 -3.13 14.34 -0.84
N ASP A 107 -2.54 15.32 -1.52
CA ASP A 107 -3.29 16.27 -2.33
C ASP A 107 -3.98 15.58 -3.52
N SER A 108 -3.34 14.55 -4.10
CA SER A 108 -3.95 13.74 -5.17
C SER A 108 -5.18 12.98 -4.68
N VAL A 109 -5.09 12.33 -3.51
CA VAL A 109 -6.24 11.58 -2.95
C VAL A 109 -7.36 12.52 -2.53
N LEU A 110 -7.04 13.67 -1.93
CA LEU A 110 -8.03 14.68 -1.55
C LEU A 110 -8.75 15.28 -2.77
N THR A 111 -8.05 15.44 -3.89
CA THR A 111 -8.62 15.95 -5.13
C THR A 111 -9.58 14.95 -5.79
N VAL A 112 -9.25 13.66 -5.73
CA VAL A 112 -10.10 12.59 -6.29
C VAL A 112 -11.28 12.24 -5.37
N ARG A 113 -11.18 12.53 -4.07
CA ARG A 113 -12.22 12.24 -3.09
C ARG A 113 -13.51 12.99 -3.41
N LYS A 114 -14.61 12.24 -3.50
CA LYS A 114 -15.98 12.79 -3.51
C LYS A 114 -16.65 12.54 -2.17
N PRO A 115 -17.56 13.43 -1.73
CA PRO A 115 -18.48 13.09 -0.65
C PRO A 115 -19.34 11.90 -1.12
N ASP A 116 -19.43 10.86 -0.30
CA ASP A 116 -20.33 9.70 -0.44
C ASP A 116 -19.99 8.64 -1.52
N GLU A 117 -18.86 8.73 -2.22
CA GLU A 117 -18.36 7.66 -3.11
C GLU A 117 -17.03 7.07 -2.60
N PRO A 118 -16.76 5.76 -2.84
CA PRO A 118 -15.47 5.16 -2.52
C PRO A 118 -14.36 5.79 -3.38
N ILE A 119 -13.16 5.87 -2.82
CA ILE A 119 -12.03 6.53 -3.51
C ILE A 119 -11.55 5.63 -4.65
N ASP A 120 -11.61 6.15 -5.89
CA ASP A 120 -11.11 5.46 -7.06
C ASP A 120 -9.68 5.91 -7.41
N LEU A 121 -8.70 5.09 -7.08
CA LEU A 121 -7.29 5.37 -7.37
C LEU A 121 -6.97 5.33 -8.88
N HIS A 122 -7.85 4.80 -9.75
CA HIS A 122 -7.61 4.84 -11.21
C HIS A 122 -7.64 6.27 -11.76
N MET A 123 -8.23 7.20 -11.02
CA MET A 123 -8.22 8.62 -11.36
C MET A 123 -6.88 9.30 -11.11
N VAL A 124 -6.00 8.69 -10.30
CA VAL A 124 -4.63 9.13 -10.10
C VAL A 124 -3.74 8.43 -11.14
N GLU A 125 -3.31 9.18 -12.14
CA GLU A 125 -2.36 8.72 -13.13
C GLU A 125 -0.94 8.90 -12.62
N ILE A 126 -0.09 7.88 -12.74
CA ILE A 126 1.33 7.99 -12.41
C ILE A 126 2.13 7.93 -13.71
N MET A 127 2.72 9.05 -14.08
CA MET A 127 3.60 9.15 -15.26
C MET A 127 5.05 9.21 -14.84
N GLU A 128 5.91 8.62 -15.66
CA GLU A 128 7.35 8.59 -15.45
C GLU A 128 8.04 9.49 -16.48
N MET A 129 8.98 10.31 -16.02
CA MET A 129 9.76 11.19 -16.86
C MET A 129 11.24 11.11 -16.49
N LYS A 130 12.11 10.89 -17.48
CA LYS A 130 13.55 10.82 -17.25
C LYS A 130 14.15 12.22 -17.13
N HIS A 131 14.32 12.73 -15.92
CA HIS A 131 14.86 14.07 -15.68
C HIS A 131 15.92 14.08 -14.57
N LYS A 132 16.74 15.14 -14.53
CA LYS A 132 17.82 15.30 -13.53
C LYS A 132 17.33 15.89 -12.20
N SER A 133 16.13 16.48 -12.16
CA SER A 133 15.54 17.08 -10.96
C SER A 133 14.12 16.58 -10.69
N GLU A 134 13.76 16.57 -9.42
CA GLU A 134 12.47 16.13 -8.88
C GLU A 134 11.61 17.38 -8.61
N THR A 135 10.51 17.53 -9.34
CA THR A 135 9.47 18.55 -9.05
C THR A 135 8.15 18.04 -9.62
N ASP A 136 7.13 18.03 -8.80
CA ASP A 136 5.78 17.56 -9.16
C ASP A 136 4.97 18.67 -9.84
N THR A 137 4.03 18.26 -10.69
CA THR A 137 3.12 19.17 -11.40
C THR A 137 1.70 18.65 -11.22
N THR A 138 0.77 19.53 -10.83
CA THR A 138 -0.65 19.18 -10.66
C THR A 138 -1.40 19.43 -11.97
N GLY A 139 -1.89 18.38 -12.62
CA GLY A 139 -2.64 18.48 -13.87
C GLY A 139 -2.77 17.12 -14.54
N LEU A 140 -3.28 17.09 -15.78
CA LEU A 140 -3.19 15.92 -16.64
C LEU A 140 -1.97 16.06 -17.54
N VAL A 141 -1.18 14.99 -17.66
CA VAL A 141 -0.03 14.96 -18.57
C VAL A 141 -0.28 13.92 -19.65
N LEU A 142 0.05 14.26 -20.89
CA LEU A 142 0.04 13.35 -22.03
C LEU A 142 1.49 13.10 -22.48
N ASP A 143 1.79 11.87 -22.86
CA ASP A 143 3.10 11.42 -23.39
C ASP A 143 3.32 11.79 -24.86
N HIS A 144 2.43 12.60 -25.42
CA HIS A 144 2.48 13.06 -26.79
C HIS A 144 2.39 14.59 -26.85
N GLY A 145 3.12 15.17 -27.80
CA GLY A 145 3.06 16.59 -28.14
C GLY A 145 2.54 16.83 -29.55
N ALA A 146 2.60 18.08 -29.97
CA ALA A 146 2.23 18.50 -31.31
C ALA A 146 3.13 17.87 -32.37
N ARG A 147 2.48 17.33 -33.42
CA ARG A 147 3.15 16.67 -34.56
C ARG A 147 3.79 17.68 -35.52
N HIS A 148 3.12 18.80 -35.78
CA HIS A 148 3.60 19.82 -36.70
C HIS A 148 4.41 20.90 -35.96
N PRO A 149 5.55 21.38 -36.48
CA PRO A 149 6.35 22.41 -35.81
C PRO A 149 5.62 23.74 -35.61
N ASP A 150 4.71 24.08 -36.53
CA ASP A 150 3.93 25.33 -36.47
C ASP A 150 2.68 25.26 -35.58
N MET A 151 2.37 24.09 -34.99
CA MET A 151 1.31 24.00 -34.00
C MET A 151 1.69 24.80 -32.74
N LYS A 152 0.70 25.45 -32.13
CA LYS A 152 0.90 26.25 -30.92
C LYS A 152 1.43 25.35 -29.80
N LYS A 153 2.58 25.71 -29.23
CA LYS A 153 3.19 25.02 -28.09
C LYS A 153 2.59 25.43 -26.74
N ARG A 154 1.86 26.53 -26.69
CA ARG A 154 1.19 27.04 -25.49
C ARG A 154 -0.14 27.66 -25.89
N VAL A 155 -1.19 27.27 -25.19
CA VAL A 155 -2.56 27.72 -25.39
C VAL A 155 -3.13 28.06 -24.01
N GLU A 156 -3.56 29.30 -23.86
CA GLU A 156 -4.31 29.76 -22.67
C GLU A 156 -5.80 29.68 -23.02
N ASP A 157 -6.63 29.31 -22.04
CA ASP A 157 -8.09 29.12 -22.23
C ASP A 157 -8.41 28.16 -23.39
N ALA A 158 -8.00 26.91 -23.22
CA ALA A 158 -8.03 25.89 -24.26
C ALA A 158 -9.31 25.06 -24.20
N TYR A 159 -9.99 24.96 -25.35
CA TYR A 159 -11.07 24.00 -25.57
C TYR A 159 -10.51 22.71 -26.18
N LEU A 160 -10.80 21.59 -25.52
CA LEU A 160 -10.23 20.28 -25.80
C LEU A 160 -11.27 19.37 -26.46
N LEU A 161 -10.98 18.92 -27.68
CA LEU A 161 -11.78 17.91 -28.36
C LEU A 161 -11.18 16.52 -28.14
N THR A 162 -11.99 15.58 -27.65
CA THR A 162 -11.60 14.17 -27.54
C THR A 162 -12.37 13.36 -28.57
N CYS A 163 -11.68 12.72 -29.52
CA CYS A 163 -12.30 11.87 -30.54
C CYS A 163 -11.51 10.57 -30.73
N ASN A 164 -12.20 9.47 -31.03
CA ASN A 164 -11.56 8.18 -31.37
C ASN A 164 -11.58 7.87 -32.89
N VAL A 165 -12.11 8.80 -33.69
CA VAL A 165 -12.12 8.69 -35.15
C VAL A 165 -10.72 8.95 -35.69
N SER A 166 -10.28 8.07 -36.60
CA SER A 166 -9.02 8.26 -37.32
C SER A 166 -9.14 9.46 -38.26
N LEU A 167 -8.33 10.49 -38.03
CA LEU A 167 -8.18 11.65 -38.93
C LEU A 167 -7.04 11.45 -39.94
N GLU A 168 -6.41 10.28 -39.92
CA GLU A 168 -5.38 9.89 -40.86
C GLU A 168 -6.00 9.19 -42.07
N TYR A 169 -5.34 9.28 -43.22
CA TYR A 169 -5.74 8.53 -44.39
C TYR A 169 -5.43 7.05 -44.20
N GLU A 170 -6.40 6.27 -43.73
CA GLU A 170 -6.30 4.82 -43.53
C GLU A 170 -7.06 4.04 -44.60
N LYS A 171 -6.50 2.89 -45.04
CA LYS A 171 -7.16 1.93 -45.95
C LYS A 171 -8.08 0.94 -45.22
N THR A 172 -7.96 0.83 -43.89
CA THR A 172 -8.72 -0.10 -43.03
C THR A 172 -8.95 0.54 -41.68
N ALA A 173 -10.17 0.46 -41.15
CA ALA A 173 -10.52 1.07 -39.88
C ALA A 173 -9.78 0.42 -38.70
N LYS A 174 -9.12 1.24 -37.86
CA LYS A 174 -8.65 0.85 -36.53
C LYS A 174 -9.50 1.54 -35.47
N LEU A 175 -9.76 0.82 -34.39
CA LEU A 175 -10.40 1.39 -33.19
C LEU A 175 -9.31 1.86 -32.23
N TYR A 176 -9.36 3.12 -31.82
CA TYR A 176 -8.46 3.69 -30.82
C TYR A 176 -9.13 3.67 -29.44
N VAL A 177 -8.34 3.38 -28.40
CA VAL A 177 -8.82 3.36 -27.00
C VAL A 177 -8.94 4.80 -26.48
N PHE A 178 -10.04 5.10 -25.79
CA PHE A 178 -10.34 6.43 -25.26
C PHE A 178 -9.42 6.85 -24.10
N PRO A 179 -8.88 8.07 -24.11
CA PRO A 179 -8.33 8.69 -22.89
C PRO A 179 -9.50 9.21 -22.02
N LEU A 180 -10.17 8.30 -21.31
CA LEU A 180 -11.35 8.59 -20.45
C LEU A 180 -11.05 9.68 -19.39
N ARG A 181 -9.78 9.79 -18.98
CA ARG A 181 -9.32 10.79 -17.99
C ARG A 181 -9.43 12.22 -18.48
N LEU A 182 -9.16 12.46 -19.77
CA LEU A 182 -9.24 13.80 -20.36
C LEU A 182 -10.68 14.33 -20.30
N THR A 183 -11.65 13.48 -20.64
CA THR A 183 -13.08 13.81 -20.53
C THR A 183 -13.53 14.07 -19.10
N LEU A 184 -13.04 13.28 -18.15
CA LEU A 184 -13.43 13.43 -16.74
C LEU A 184 -12.83 14.66 -16.08
N ALA A 185 -11.59 15.01 -16.42
CA ALA A 185 -10.90 16.18 -15.89
C ALA A 185 -11.40 17.50 -16.52
N CYS A 186 -11.59 17.51 -17.84
CA CYS A 186 -11.92 18.73 -18.58
C CYS A 186 -13.43 18.91 -18.82
N GLY A 187 -14.26 17.92 -18.47
CA GLY A 187 -15.72 17.97 -18.62
C GLY A 187 -16.25 17.74 -20.04
N GLY A 188 -15.38 17.41 -21.01
CA GLY A 188 -15.77 17.14 -22.39
C GLY A 188 -16.39 15.75 -22.60
N THR A 189 -17.10 15.57 -23.70
CA THR A 189 -17.61 14.25 -24.13
C THR A 189 -16.73 13.66 -25.23
N ALA A 190 -16.47 12.35 -25.13
CA ALA A 190 -15.65 11.67 -26.13
C ALA A 190 -16.51 11.31 -27.35
N MET A 191 -16.11 11.79 -28.52
CA MET A 191 -16.91 11.72 -29.74
C MET A 191 -16.47 10.57 -30.66
N ASN A 192 -17.47 9.85 -31.19
CA ASN A 192 -17.30 8.69 -32.07
C ASN A 192 -17.44 9.01 -33.57
N SER A 193 -17.97 10.18 -33.89
CA SER A 193 -18.18 10.64 -35.25
C SER A 193 -17.86 12.13 -35.33
N VAL A 194 -17.32 12.55 -36.46
CA VAL A 194 -17.06 13.97 -36.74
C VAL A 194 -18.36 14.72 -37.07
N GLU A 195 -19.40 13.99 -37.49
CA GLU A 195 -20.70 14.56 -37.85
C GLU A 195 -21.51 15.03 -36.64
N ASP A 196 -21.29 14.42 -35.47
CA ASP A 196 -22.02 14.72 -34.24
C ASP A 196 -21.35 15.82 -33.38
N LEU A 197 -20.32 16.50 -33.92
CA LEU A 197 -19.55 17.49 -33.17
C LEU A 197 -20.36 18.75 -32.89
N THR A 198 -20.59 19.03 -31.61
CA THR A 198 -21.18 20.29 -31.12
C THR A 198 -20.21 21.01 -30.18
N PRO A 199 -20.31 22.34 -30.03
CA PRO A 199 -19.48 23.09 -29.07
C PRO A 199 -19.61 22.58 -27.63
N ASP A 200 -20.77 22.02 -27.28
CA ASP A 200 -21.07 21.44 -25.97
C ASP A 200 -20.24 20.18 -25.66
N CYS A 201 -19.63 19.55 -26.68
CA CYS A 201 -18.79 18.37 -26.51
C CYS A 201 -17.36 18.71 -26.05
N LEU A 202 -16.94 19.97 -26.16
CA LEU A 202 -15.57 20.38 -25.86
C LEU A 202 -15.34 20.45 -24.35
N GLY A 203 -14.22 19.88 -23.89
CA GLY A 203 -13.73 20.11 -22.53
C GLY A 203 -13.01 21.45 -22.42
N HIS A 204 -12.86 21.96 -21.21
CA HIS A 204 -12.17 23.22 -20.95
C HIS A 204 -10.96 23.02 -20.02
N ALA A 205 -9.86 23.71 -20.34
CA ALA A 205 -8.65 23.77 -19.53
C ALA A 205 -8.03 25.16 -19.60
N GLY A 206 -7.73 25.76 -18.45
CA GLY A 206 -7.21 27.12 -18.39
C GLY A 206 -5.80 27.28 -18.99
N LEU A 207 -4.97 26.23 -18.98
CA LEU A 207 -3.63 26.27 -19.58
C LEU A 207 -3.25 24.91 -20.17
N VAL A 208 -2.83 24.93 -21.43
CA VAL A 208 -2.25 23.77 -22.11
C VAL A 208 -0.90 24.14 -22.70
N TYR A 209 0.15 23.39 -22.37
CA TYR A 209 1.48 23.65 -22.92
C TYR A 209 2.27 22.37 -23.20
N GLU A 210 3.08 22.41 -24.25
CA GLU A 210 4.04 21.37 -24.60
C GLU A 210 5.36 21.63 -23.87
N TYR A 211 5.84 20.62 -23.16
CA TYR A 211 7.17 20.56 -22.60
C TYR A 211 7.97 19.47 -23.31
N THR A 212 9.06 19.86 -23.97
CA THR A 212 9.96 18.93 -24.65
C THR A 212 11.10 18.56 -23.72
N LEU A 213 11.35 17.27 -23.51
CA LEU A 213 12.48 16.78 -22.75
C LEU A 213 13.27 15.76 -23.58
N GLY A 214 14.46 16.17 -24.04
CA GLY A 214 15.23 15.38 -24.98
C GLY A 214 14.49 15.25 -26.31
N GLU A 215 14.21 14.01 -26.73
CA GLU A 215 13.44 13.69 -27.95
C GLU A 215 11.94 13.47 -27.66
N GLU A 216 11.56 13.37 -26.39
CA GLU A 216 10.18 13.12 -25.97
C GLU A 216 9.45 14.45 -25.73
N LYS A 217 8.16 14.48 -26.08
CA LYS A 217 7.29 15.64 -25.91
C LYS A 217 6.13 15.28 -25.00
N TYR A 218 5.90 16.11 -24.00
CA TYR A 218 4.80 15.96 -23.06
C TYR A 218 3.86 17.14 -23.18
N THR A 219 2.55 16.89 -23.20
CA THR A 219 1.54 17.97 -23.16
C THR A 219 0.96 18.02 -21.77
N PHE A 220 1.12 19.17 -21.11
CA PHE A 220 0.55 19.47 -19.81
C PHE A 220 -0.78 20.18 -19.99
N ILE A 221 -1.79 19.71 -19.28
CA ILE A 221 -3.14 20.27 -19.24
C ILE A 221 -3.43 20.61 -17.78
N GLU A 222 -3.45 21.89 -17.47
CA GLU A 222 -3.59 22.43 -16.13
C GLU A 222 -4.84 23.29 -16.00
N LYS A 223 -5.29 23.50 -14.76
CA LYS A 223 -6.46 24.34 -14.43
C LYS A 223 -7.73 23.85 -15.14
N CYS A 224 -8.01 22.56 -15.05
CA CYS A 224 -9.28 22.00 -15.50
C CYS A 224 -10.39 22.38 -14.52
N ASP A 225 -11.61 22.61 -15.01
CA ASP A 225 -12.74 23.07 -14.18
C ASP A 225 -13.16 22.06 -13.11
N ASN A 226 -12.97 20.77 -13.40
CA ASN A 226 -13.39 19.69 -12.53
C ASN A 226 -12.29 18.61 -12.49
N PRO A 227 -11.21 18.82 -11.74
CA PRO A 227 -10.05 17.93 -11.71
C PRO A 227 -10.39 16.63 -10.97
N ARG A 228 -11.24 15.79 -11.58
CA ARG A 228 -11.58 14.46 -11.05
C ARG A 228 -10.49 13.43 -11.34
N SER A 229 -9.49 13.80 -12.12
CA SER A 229 -8.30 13.01 -12.41
C SER A 229 -7.09 13.91 -12.27
N VAL A 230 -6.04 13.36 -11.67
CA VAL A 230 -4.77 14.03 -11.40
C VAL A 230 -3.64 13.16 -11.91
N THR A 231 -2.59 13.77 -12.43
CA THR A 231 -1.37 13.07 -12.81
C THR A 231 -0.25 13.41 -11.83
N LEU A 232 0.31 12.37 -11.20
CA LEU A 232 1.56 12.41 -10.48
C LEU A 232 2.70 12.14 -11.46
N LEU A 233 3.44 13.19 -11.79
CA LEU A 233 4.58 13.11 -12.69
C LEU A 233 5.86 12.84 -11.90
N ILE A 234 6.31 11.59 -11.89
CA ILE A 234 7.54 11.19 -11.23
C ILE A 234 8.73 11.44 -12.16
N ARG A 235 9.68 12.23 -11.67
CA ARG A 235 10.94 12.50 -12.36
C ARG A 235 12.06 11.70 -11.74
N GLY A 236 12.94 11.11 -12.55
CA GLY A 236 14.06 10.34 -12.03
C GLY A 236 15.13 10.03 -13.08
N PRO A 237 16.38 9.77 -12.64
CA PRO A 237 17.50 9.59 -13.54
C PRO A 237 17.49 8.20 -14.22
N ASN A 238 17.05 7.18 -13.50
CA ASN A 238 17.12 5.78 -13.91
C ASN A 238 15.74 5.12 -13.90
N LYS A 239 15.50 4.20 -14.85
CA LYS A 239 14.23 3.45 -14.93
C LYS A 239 13.95 2.63 -13.66
N HIS A 240 14.97 2.00 -13.09
CA HIS A 240 14.81 1.23 -11.85
C HIS A 240 14.37 2.11 -10.67
N THR A 241 14.96 3.30 -10.52
CA THR A 241 14.57 4.27 -9.50
C THR A 241 13.15 4.76 -9.73
N LEU A 242 12.78 5.08 -10.98
CA LEU A 242 11.42 5.48 -11.35
C LEU A 242 10.38 4.39 -11.00
N THR A 243 10.69 3.13 -11.28
CA THR A 243 9.80 2.01 -10.93
C THR A 243 9.64 1.89 -9.40
N GLN A 244 10.74 1.98 -8.64
CA GLN A 244 10.69 1.95 -7.18
C GLN A 244 9.84 3.09 -6.60
N ILE A 245 10.02 4.32 -7.09
CA ILE A 245 9.24 5.48 -6.64
C ILE A 245 7.77 5.32 -7.02
N LYS A 246 7.48 4.84 -8.23
CA LYS A 246 6.12 4.57 -8.68
C LYS A 246 5.39 3.55 -7.80
N ASP A 247 6.07 2.46 -7.47
CA ASP A 247 5.51 1.44 -6.58
C ASP A 247 5.29 2.04 -5.17
N ALA A 248 6.24 2.83 -4.65
CA ALA A 248 6.09 3.52 -3.37
C ALA A 248 4.92 4.51 -3.35
N VAL A 249 4.75 5.33 -4.41
CA VAL A 249 3.63 6.25 -4.55
C VAL A 249 2.30 5.50 -4.62
N ARG A 250 2.24 4.40 -5.37
CA ARG A 250 1.03 3.57 -5.46
C ARG A 250 0.59 3.04 -4.11
N ASP A 251 1.54 2.60 -3.29
CA ASP A 251 1.25 2.05 -1.97
C ASP A 251 0.93 3.16 -0.97
N GLY A 252 1.59 4.33 -1.06
CA GLY A 252 1.22 5.53 -0.31
C GLY A 252 -0.21 6.00 -0.61
N LEU A 253 -0.62 6.02 -1.89
CA LEU A 253 -1.99 6.33 -2.32
C LEU A 253 -3.00 5.35 -1.72
N ARG A 254 -2.67 4.05 -1.71
CA ARG A 254 -3.51 3.00 -1.08
C ARG A 254 -3.59 3.18 0.43
N ALA A 255 -2.48 3.47 1.12
CA ALA A 255 -2.46 3.70 2.57
C ALA A 255 -3.32 4.89 2.99
N VAL A 256 -3.24 6.02 2.26
CA VAL A 256 -4.08 7.19 2.49
C VAL A 256 -5.55 6.89 2.21
N LYS A 257 -5.84 6.19 1.10
CA LYS A 257 -7.21 5.73 0.80
C LYS A 257 -7.78 4.89 1.94
N ASN A 258 -7.02 3.90 2.41
CA ASN A 258 -7.43 3.01 3.49
C ASN A 258 -7.71 3.79 4.78
N ALA A 259 -6.91 4.81 5.10
CA ALA A 259 -7.12 5.65 6.28
C ALA A 259 -8.44 6.42 6.20
N ILE A 260 -8.77 6.96 5.02
CA ILE A 260 -10.03 7.68 4.80
C ILE A 260 -11.25 6.74 4.88
N GLU A 261 -11.15 5.55 4.28
CA GLU A 261 -12.26 4.57 4.28
C GLU A 261 -12.48 3.94 5.67
N ASP A 262 -11.40 3.65 6.42
CA ASP A 262 -11.49 3.03 7.74
C ASP A 262 -11.93 4.03 8.83
N GLY A 263 -11.64 5.33 8.69
CA GLY A 263 -11.92 6.35 9.70
C GLY A 263 -11.18 6.14 11.03
N CYS A 264 -10.20 5.23 11.05
CA CYS A 264 -9.39 4.92 12.21
C CYS A 264 -7.97 4.51 11.79
N VAL A 265 -7.02 4.79 12.67
CA VAL A 265 -5.61 4.47 12.49
C VAL A 265 -5.09 3.79 13.76
N VAL A 266 -4.03 2.99 13.62
CA VAL A 266 -3.38 2.30 14.73
C VAL A 266 -1.93 2.73 14.84
N PRO A 267 -1.37 2.92 16.05
CA PRO A 267 0.03 3.28 16.18
C PRO A 267 0.95 2.19 15.61
N GLY A 268 1.89 2.61 14.76
CA GLY A 268 2.79 1.72 14.04
C GLY A 268 4.07 1.36 14.84
N ALA A 269 5.19 1.18 14.12
CA ALA A 269 6.52 0.91 14.69
C ALA A 269 6.61 -0.30 15.65
N GLY A 270 5.72 -1.29 15.51
CA GLY A 270 5.68 -2.45 16.40
C GLY A 270 4.89 -2.24 17.70
N ALA A 271 4.29 -1.06 17.91
CA ALA A 271 3.59 -0.74 19.15
C ALA A 271 2.34 -1.60 19.36
N LEU A 272 1.57 -1.83 18.30
CA LEU A 272 0.41 -2.72 18.31
C LEU A 272 0.83 -4.15 18.63
N GLU A 273 1.90 -4.65 18.00
CA GLU A 273 2.39 -6.02 18.17
C GLU A 273 2.79 -6.30 19.62
N VAL A 274 3.50 -5.35 20.26
CA VAL A 274 3.86 -5.43 21.68
C VAL A 274 2.62 -5.40 22.58
N ALA A 275 1.65 -4.51 22.30
CA ALA A 275 0.42 -4.40 23.08
C ALA A 275 -0.43 -5.68 22.99
N VAL A 276 -0.57 -6.24 21.79
CA VAL A 276 -1.31 -7.50 21.56
C VAL A 276 -0.60 -8.67 22.23
N ALA A 277 0.72 -8.79 22.09
CA ALA A 277 1.48 -9.86 22.76
C ALA A 277 1.28 -9.83 24.29
N ASN A 278 1.37 -8.64 24.90
CA ASN A 278 1.15 -8.48 26.34
C ASN A 278 -0.30 -8.82 26.76
N ALA A 279 -1.29 -8.44 25.96
CA ALA A 279 -2.69 -8.77 26.21
C ALA A 279 -2.95 -10.28 26.10
N LEU A 280 -2.31 -10.96 25.13
CA LEU A 280 -2.41 -12.41 24.98
C LEU A 280 -1.75 -13.17 26.13
N ILE A 281 -0.59 -12.72 26.62
CA ILE A 281 0.07 -13.29 27.80
C ILE A 281 -0.82 -13.16 29.04
N LYS A 282 -1.50 -12.02 29.22
CA LYS A 282 -2.49 -11.83 30.30
C LYS A 282 -3.74 -12.69 30.12
N HIS A 283 -4.14 -12.98 28.88
CA HIS A 283 -5.30 -13.81 28.58
C HIS A 283 -5.02 -15.32 28.69
N LYS A 284 -3.76 -15.74 28.52
CA LYS A 284 -3.31 -17.15 28.55
C LYS A 284 -3.89 -17.97 29.72
N PRO A 285 -3.92 -17.49 30.99
CA PRO A 285 -4.46 -18.28 32.10
C PRO A 285 -5.96 -18.58 31.98
N ASN A 286 -6.71 -17.80 31.21
CA ASN A 286 -8.16 -17.98 31.02
C ASN A 286 -8.50 -19.08 30.00
N VAL A 287 -7.56 -19.42 29.12
CA VAL A 287 -7.74 -20.45 28.09
C VAL A 287 -7.57 -21.81 28.74
N LYS A 288 -8.44 -22.78 28.46
CA LYS A 288 -8.39 -24.11 29.12
C LYS A 288 -7.45 -25.06 28.39
N GLY A 289 -6.72 -25.88 29.15
CA GLY A 289 -5.97 -27.02 28.64
C GLY A 289 -4.71 -26.65 27.86
N ARG A 290 -4.31 -27.54 26.94
CA ARG A 290 -3.04 -27.42 26.20
C ARG A 290 -3.05 -26.32 25.13
N ALA A 291 -4.22 -25.79 24.75
CA ALA A 291 -4.35 -24.68 23.82
C ALA A 291 -3.68 -23.38 24.31
N GLN A 292 -3.45 -23.24 25.63
CA GLN A 292 -2.66 -22.15 26.21
C GLN A 292 -1.26 -22.02 25.59
N LEU A 293 -0.66 -23.15 25.17
CA LEU A 293 0.66 -23.16 24.53
C LEU A 293 0.59 -22.55 23.13
N GLY A 294 -0.49 -22.80 22.37
CA GLY A 294 -0.70 -22.15 21.08
C GLY A 294 -0.88 -20.64 21.22
N VAL A 295 -1.58 -20.17 22.27
CA VAL A 295 -1.71 -18.73 22.56
C VAL A 295 -0.37 -18.10 22.90
N GLN A 296 0.48 -18.80 23.66
CA GLN A 296 1.84 -18.36 23.96
C GLN A 296 2.68 -18.24 22.68
N ALA A 297 2.71 -19.29 21.85
CA ALA A 297 3.40 -19.27 20.56
C ALA A 297 2.96 -18.08 19.68
N PHE A 298 1.64 -17.81 19.65
CA PHE A 298 1.11 -16.69 18.88
C PHE A 298 1.60 -15.34 19.42
N ALA A 299 1.57 -15.14 20.74
CA ALA A 299 2.04 -13.91 21.38
C ALA A 299 3.53 -13.66 21.11
N ASP A 300 4.36 -14.70 21.21
CA ASP A 300 5.81 -14.61 20.98
C ASP A 300 6.15 -14.37 19.49
N ALA A 301 5.33 -14.90 18.58
CA ALA A 301 5.49 -14.71 17.15
C ALA A 301 5.21 -13.28 16.69
N LEU A 302 4.24 -12.59 17.28
CA LEU A 302 3.94 -11.18 16.93
C LEU A 302 5.13 -10.25 17.19
N LEU A 303 5.97 -10.57 18.16
CA LEU A 303 7.17 -9.79 18.50
C LEU A 303 8.26 -9.87 17.42
N ILE A 304 8.07 -10.64 16.34
CA ILE A 304 9.03 -10.68 15.22
C ILE A 304 9.17 -9.33 14.54
N ILE A 305 8.09 -8.55 14.42
CA ILE A 305 8.11 -7.25 13.74
C ILE A 305 9.04 -6.27 14.46
N PRO A 306 8.85 -5.94 15.76
CA PRO A 306 9.77 -5.04 16.45
C PRO A 306 11.20 -5.58 16.52
N LYS A 307 11.40 -6.91 16.63
CA LYS A 307 12.73 -7.54 16.59
C LYS A 307 13.45 -7.28 15.26
N VAL A 308 12.77 -7.52 14.14
CA VAL A 308 13.34 -7.34 12.80
C VAL A 308 13.55 -5.85 12.48
N LEU A 309 12.67 -4.96 12.95
CA LEU A 309 12.88 -3.51 12.84
C LEU A 309 14.17 -3.07 13.55
N ALA A 310 14.36 -3.46 14.82
CA ALA A 310 15.58 -3.16 15.57
C ALA A 310 16.83 -3.76 14.89
N GLN A 311 16.73 -5.00 14.41
CA GLN A 311 17.81 -5.69 13.70
C GLN A 311 18.20 -4.98 12.40
N ASN A 312 17.22 -4.55 11.60
CA ASN A 312 17.45 -3.84 10.34
C ASN A 312 18.06 -2.45 10.55
N SER A 313 17.76 -1.82 11.69
CA SER A 313 18.38 -0.58 12.13
C SER A 313 19.79 -0.76 12.73
N GLY A 314 20.27 -1.99 12.90
CA GLY A 314 21.59 -2.30 13.43
C GLY A 314 21.69 -2.31 14.96
N TYR A 315 20.57 -2.29 15.67
CA TYR A 315 20.50 -2.40 17.13
C TYR A 315 20.33 -3.84 17.58
N ASP A 316 20.61 -4.11 18.86
CA ASP A 316 20.37 -5.42 19.45
C ASP A 316 18.85 -5.67 19.59
N PRO A 317 18.29 -6.71 18.93
CA PRO A 317 16.85 -6.95 18.95
C PRO A 317 16.30 -7.34 20.32
N GLN A 318 17.11 -7.96 21.19
CA GLN A 318 16.66 -8.40 22.50
C GLN A 318 16.64 -7.24 23.48
N GLU A 319 17.72 -6.44 23.52
CA GLU A 319 17.81 -5.27 24.39
C GLU A 319 16.70 -4.27 24.06
N THR A 320 16.53 -3.95 22.77
CA THR A 320 15.51 -3.00 22.30
C THR A 320 14.10 -3.49 22.67
N LEU A 321 13.82 -4.78 22.47
CA LEU A 321 12.52 -5.35 22.78
C LEU A 321 12.20 -5.28 24.27
N VAL A 322 13.18 -5.57 25.14
CA VAL A 322 12.99 -5.47 26.59
C VAL A 322 12.69 -4.04 27.00
N LYS A 323 13.40 -3.05 26.46
CA LYS A 323 13.14 -1.63 26.74
C LYS A 323 11.70 -1.23 26.35
N VAL A 324 11.28 -1.57 25.13
CA VAL A 324 9.92 -1.27 24.63
C VAL A 324 8.84 -1.97 25.45
N GLN A 325 9.05 -3.23 25.83
CA GLN A 325 8.10 -3.97 26.66
C GLN A 325 7.98 -3.39 28.07
N THR A 326 9.09 -3.02 28.69
CA THR A 326 9.10 -2.37 30.02
C THR A 326 8.39 -1.03 29.97
N GLU A 327 8.72 -0.17 29.01
CA GLU A 327 8.10 1.15 28.90
C GLU A 327 6.59 1.06 28.60
N HIS A 328 6.18 0.14 27.72
CA HIS A 328 4.76 -0.10 27.48
C HIS A 328 4.03 -0.61 28.73
N ALA A 329 4.67 -1.46 29.54
CA ALA A 329 4.08 -1.98 30.77
C ALA A 329 3.96 -0.90 31.87
N GLU A 330 4.91 0.04 31.94
CA GLU A 330 4.93 1.13 32.92
C GLU A 330 4.01 2.30 32.53
N SER A 331 4.08 2.75 31.28
CA SER A 331 3.33 3.91 30.79
C SER A 331 1.89 3.57 30.40
N GLY A 332 1.62 2.32 30.00
CA GLY A 332 0.38 1.91 29.35
C GLY A 332 0.17 2.55 27.97
N GLN A 333 1.13 3.33 27.48
CA GLN A 333 1.07 4.00 26.18
C GLN A 333 1.60 3.08 25.07
N LEU A 334 1.07 3.25 23.87
CA LEU A 334 1.43 2.45 22.69
C LEU A 334 2.83 2.89 22.20
N THR A 335 3.82 2.15 22.68
CA THR A 335 5.24 2.44 22.52
C THR A 335 5.82 1.48 21.48
N GLY A 336 6.47 2.02 20.46
CA GLY A 336 7.14 1.29 19.38
C GLY A 336 8.65 1.49 19.40
N VAL A 337 9.32 0.99 18.37
CA VAL A 337 10.77 1.09 18.19
C VAL A 337 11.10 2.32 17.33
N ASP A 338 11.94 3.22 17.83
CA ASP A 338 12.55 4.25 16.97
C ASP A 338 13.69 3.66 16.14
N LEU A 339 13.56 3.74 14.82
CA LEU A 339 14.53 3.19 13.88
C LEU A 339 15.86 3.94 13.86
N ASN A 340 15.91 5.19 14.34
CA ASN A 340 17.12 6.03 14.34
C ASN A 340 17.93 5.95 15.63
N THR A 341 17.30 5.59 16.74
CA THR A 341 17.94 5.55 18.07
C THR A 341 17.96 4.16 18.68
N GLY A 342 17.04 3.27 18.27
CA GLY A 342 16.85 1.96 18.89
C GLY A 342 16.19 2.05 20.27
N GLU A 343 15.69 3.22 20.65
CA GLU A 343 15.03 3.46 21.94
C GLU A 343 13.50 3.39 21.78
N PRO A 344 12.78 3.10 22.87
CA PRO A 344 11.32 3.15 22.88
C PRO A 344 10.79 4.56 22.57
N MET A 345 9.75 4.62 21.73
CA MET A 345 9.10 5.88 21.38
C MET A 345 7.57 5.73 21.34
N VAL A 346 6.83 6.76 21.73
CA VAL A 346 5.37 6.77 21.59
C VAL A 346 5.02 6.98 20.10
N ALA A 347 4.60 5.91 19.43
CA ALA A 347 4.40 5.91 17.97
C ALA A 347 3.35 6.95 17.52
N ALA A 348 2.29 7.14 18.31
CA ALA A 348 1.26 8.15 18.06
C ALA A 348 1.80 9.59 18.11
N ALA A 349 2.72 9.88 19.03
CA ALA A 349 3.32 11.21 19.17
C ALA A 349 4.37 11.48 18.07
N ALA A 350 4.98 10.43 17.54
CA ALA A 350 5.93 10.48 16.44
C ALA A 350 5.27 10.58 15.05
N GLY A 351 3.94 10.54 14.98
CA GLY A 351 3.19 10.53 13.72
C GLY A 351 3.36 9.22 12.93
N ILE A 352 3.70 8.11 13.59
CA ILE A 352 3.88 6.82 12.92
C ILE A 352 2.58 6.02 13.05
N TRP A 353 1.85 5.93 11.94
CA TRP A 353 0.52 5.34 11.88
C TRP A 353 0.45 4.23 10.83
N ASP A 354 -0.17 3.12 11.23
CA ASP A 354 -0.56 2.02 10.36
C ASP A 354 -2.09 2.03 10.15
N ASN A 355 -2.56 1.51 9.02
CA ASN A 355 -3.99 1.36 8.76
C ASN A 355 -4.59 0.18 9.55
N TYR A 356 -5.83 0.36 10.01
CA TYR A 356 -6.56 -0.69 10.73
C TYR A 356 -6.82 -1.91 9.83
N ASN A 357 -7.24 -1.69 8.58
CA ASN A 357 -7.50 -2.79 7.64
C ASN A 357 -6.27 -3.66 7.35
N VAL A 358 -5.08 -3.06 7.23
CA VAL A 358 -3.80 -3.77 7.02
C VAL A 358 -3.56 -4.74 8.16
N LYS A 359 -3.62 -4.27 9.42
CA LYS A 359 -3.36 -5.09 10.61
C LYS A 359 -4.43 -6.15 10.82
N LYS A 360 -5.71 -5.81 10.61
CA LYS A 360 -6.83 -6.74 10.71
C LYS A 360 -6.70 -7.90 9.73
N GLN A 361 -6.43 -7.59 8.46
CA GLN A 361 -6.27 -8.59 7.41
C GLN A 361 -5.00 -9.42 7.62
N LEU A 362 -3.92 -8.80 8.09
CA LEU A 362 -2.68 -9.48 8.44
C LEU A 362 -2.89 -10.52 9.55
N LEU A 363 -3.50 -10.15 10.69
CA LEU A 363 -3.78 -11.11 11.78
C LEU A 363 -4.68 -12.26 11.32
N HIS A 364 -5.68 -11.97 10.48
CA HIS A 364 -6.56 -12.99 9.93
C HIS A 364 -5.84 -13.95 8.97
N SER A 365 -5.16 -13.41 7.96
CA SER A 365 -4.51 -14.19 6.90
C SER A 365 -3.32 -15.00 7.42
N CYS A 366 -2.48 -14.43 8.30
CA CYS A 366 -1.37 -15.14 8.93
C CYS A 366 -1.87 -16.38 9.68
N THR A 367 -2.93 -16.23 10.48
CA THR A 367 -3.46 -17.32 11.31
C THR A 367 -4.02 -18.45 10.45
N VAL A 368 -4.87 -18.13 9.48
CA VAL A 368 -5.51 -19.12 8.61
C VAL A 368 -4.46 -19.95 7.87
N ILE A 369 -3.41 -19.30 7.37
CA ILE A 369 -2.39 -19.96 6.56
C ILE A 369 -1.42 -20.76 7.43
N ALA A 370 -0.99 -20.22 8.56
CA ALA A 370 -0.17 -20.95 9.52
C ALA A 370 -0.89 -22.23 9.99
N SER A 371 -2.17 -22.12 10.39
CA SER A 371 -2.99 -23.26 10.78
C SER A 371 -3.14 -24.29 9.66
N ASN A 372 -3.39 -23.84 8.42
CA ASN A 372 -3.50 -24.76 7.28
C ASN A 372 -2.18 -25.49 7.01
N ILE A 373 -1.04 -24.81 7.08
CA ILE A 373 0.29 -25.42 6.87
C ILE A 373 0.60 -26.44 7.98
N LEU A 374 0.26 -26.13 9.24
CA LEU A 374 0.49 -27.03 10.38
C LEU A 374 -0.32 -28.33 10.31
N LEU A 375 -1.46 -28.32 9.61
CA LEU A 375 -2.33 -29.48 9.47
C LEU A 375 -2.01 -30.35 8.24
N VAL A 376 -0.98 -30.00 7.47
CA VAL A 376 -0.52 -30.82 6.33
C VAL A 376 0.40 -31.93 6.83
N ASP A 377 -0.09 -33.18 6.79
CA ASP A 377 0.71 -34.35 7.15
C ASP A 377 1.59 -34.85 5.99
N GLU A 378 1.09 -34.84 4.76
CA GLU A 378 1.79 -35.35 3.57
C GLU A 378 1.61 -34.44 2.34
N ILE A 379 2.69 -34.27 1.56
CA ILE A 379 2.68 -33.58 0.26
C ILE A 379 2.94 -34.61 -0.85
N MET A 380 1.89 -34.99 -1.57
CA MET A 380 2.00 -35.90 -2.70
C MET A 380 2.28 -35.13 -4.00
N ARG A 381 3.37 -35.47 -4.70
CA ARG A 381 3.64 -34.97 -6.04
C ARG A 381 3.14 -35.98 -7.08
N ALA A 382 1.98 -35.73 -7.65
CA ALA A 382 1.44 -36.50 -8.77
C ALA A 382 1.23 -35.60 -9.99
N GLY A 383 1.57 -36.10 -11.17
CA GLY A 383 1.35 -35.42 -12.44
C GLY A 383 1.62 -36.37 -13.60
N MET A 384 0.87 -36.20 -14.70
CA MET A 384 1.15 -36.97 -15.91
C MET A 384 2.53 -36.58 -16.42
N SER A 385 3.41 -37.57 -16.59
CA SER A 385 4.62 -37.35 -17.39
C SER A 385 4.15 -36.99 -18.79
N SER A 386 4.46 -35.78 -19.24
CA SER A 386 4.30 -35.42 -20.64
C SER A 386 5.27 -36.29 -21.43
N LEU A 387 4.80 -37.47 -21.84
CA LEU A 387 5.37 -38.29 -22.90
C LEU A 387 5.23 -37.49 -24.20
N LYS A 388 6.05 -36.46 -24.37
CA LYS A 388 6.40 -35.96 -25.70
C LYS A 388 7.51 -36.88 -26.21
N GLY A 389 7.11 -37.83 -27.03
CA GLY A 389 8.01 -38.58 -27.91
C GLY A 389 8.57 -37.71 -29.02
#